data_AF-A0A4Q2XWG3-F1
#
_entry.id   AF-A0A4Q2XWG3-F1
#
_cell.length_a   1.000
_cell.length_b   1.000
_cell.length_c   1.000
_cell.angle_alpha   90.00
_cell.angle_beta   90.00
_cell.angle_gamma   90.00
#
_symmetry.space_group_name_H-M   'P 1'
#
loop_
_entity.id
_entity.type
_entity.pdbx_description
1 polymer ?
#
loop_
_entity_poly.entity_id
_entity_poly.type
_entity_poly.pdbx_seq_one_letter_code
_entity_poly.pdbx_strand_id
1 'polypeptide(L)' 'RLGLPELVSFTTETNLPSRRLMERLGFSRNPADDFLHPSVPDGHPLIRHVLYRKTGRTAGPGEHRS' A
#
# COMPACT_ATOMS: atom_id res chain seq x y z
N ARG A 1 17.40 0.30 8.54
CA ARG A 1 16.32 1.03 7.82
C ARG A 1 16.61 0.90 6.33
N LEU A 2 15.67 0.45 5.49
CA LEU A 2 15.95 0.07 4.09
C LEU A 2 16.05 1.25 3.09
N GLY A 3 15.95 2.50 3.55
CA GLY A 3 16.05 3.68 2.67
C GLY A 3 14.96 3.82 1.60
N LEU A 4 13.91 2.99 1.65
CA LEU A 4 12.82 3.03 0.67
C LEU A 4 12.06 4.37 0.76
N PRO A 5 11.83 5.06 -0.38
CA PRO A 5 11.06 6.30 -0.40
C PRO A 5 9.57 6.06 -0.15
N GLU A 6 9.09 4.85 -0.45
CA GLU A 6 7.69 4.48 -0.32
C GLU A 6 7.53 2.98 -0.07
N LEU A 7 6.47 2.64 0.65
CA LEU A 7 5.96 1.28 0.80
C LEU A 7 4.55 1.21 0.24
N VAL A 8 4.29 0.22 -0.60
CA VAL A 8 2.95 -0.05 -1.15
C VAL A 8 2.40 -1.36 -0.57
N SER A 9 1.08 -1.42 -0.39
CA SER A 9 0.36 -2.63 0.00
C SER A 9 -1.03 -2.60 -0.61
N PHE A 10 -1.58 -3.76 -0.95
CA PHE A 10 -2.92 -3.85 -1.52
C PHE A 10 -3.67 -5.05 -0.95
N THR A 11 -4.99 -4.99 -1.01
CA THR A 11 -5.87 -6.07 -0.59
C THR A 11 -7.20 -5.96 -1.33
N THR A 12 -8.08 -6.97 -1.23
CA THR A 12 -9.41 -6.90 -1.85
C THR A 12 -10.22 -5.78 -1.22
N GLU A 13 -11.09 -5.14 -2.00
CA GLU A 13 -11.97 -4.07 -1.53
C GLU A 13 -12.80 -4.49 -0.30
N THR A 14 -13.19 -5.77 -0.23
CA THR A 14 -14.00 -6.38 0.83
C THR A 14 -13.21 -6.78 2.07
N ASN A 15 -11.87 -6.81 2.05
CA ASN A 15 -11.06 -7.19 3.21
C ASN A 15 -10.89 -6.02 4.20
N LEU A 16 -11.99 -5.69 4.88
CA LEU A 16 -12.06 -4.61 5.88
C LEU A 16 -11.05 -4.76 7.04
N PRO A 17 -10.76 -5.98 7.57
CA PRO A 17 -9.74 -6.14 8.61
C PRO A 17 -8.35 -5.65 8.19
N SER A 18 -7.88 -6.04 7.00
CA SER A 18 -6.58 -5.60 6.48
C SER A 18 -6.57 -4.10 6.18
N ARG A 19 -7.66 -3.55 5.61
CA ARG A 19 -7.79 -2.10 5.34
C ARG A 19 -7.64 -1.26 6.63
N ARG A 20 -8.37 -1.64 7.69
CA ARG A 20 -8.27 -0.99 9.01
C ARG A 20 -6.86 -1.10 9.60
N LEU A 21 -6.19 -2.24 9.42
CA LEU A 21 -4.81 -2.40 9.88
C LEU A 21 -3.87 -1.46 9.13
N MET A 22 -3.98 -1.38 7.80
CA MET A 22 -3.15 -0.49 6.97
C MET A 22 -3.34 0.98 7.36
N GLU A 23 -4.58 1.41 7.59
CA GLU A 23 -4.91 2.76 8.09
C GLU A 23 -4.27 3.02 9.46
N ARG A 24 -4.37 2.07 10.40
CA ARG A 24 -3.72 2.17 11.73
C ARG A 24 -2.20 2.19 11.66
N LEU A 25 -1.60 1.54 10.66
CA LEU A 25 -0.16 1.57 10.41
C LEU A 25 0.29 2.85 9.68
N GLY A 26 -0.62 3.77 9.35
CA GLY A 26 -0.32 5.03 8.71
C GLY A 26 -0.10 4.92 7.20
N PHE A 27 -0.69 3.91 6.55
CA PHE A 27 -0.85 3.95 5.10
C PHE A 27 -2.09 4.78 4.73
N SER A 28 -2.07 5.38 3.56
CA SER A 28 -3.20 6.10 2.96
C SER A 28 -3.62 5.45 1.65
N ARG A 29 -4.92 5.55 1.31
CA ARG A 29 -5.49 5.10 0.04
C ARG A 29 -5.88 6.31 -0.80
N ASN A 30 -5.55 6.27 -2.09
CA ASN A 30 -6.14 7.11 -3.12
C ASN A 30 -7.08 6.24 -3.95
N PRO A 31 -8.41 6.46 -3.95
CA PRO A 31 -9.34 5.65 -4.73
C PRO A 31 -9.05 5.64 -6.25
N ALA A 32 -8.36 6.66 -6.77
CA ALA A 32 -7.94 6.69 -8.16
C ALA A 32 -6.82 5.68 -8.49
N ASP A 33 -6.13 5.14 -7.47
CA ASP A 33 -5.07 4.15 -7.62
C ASP A 33 -5.58 2.70 -7.45
N ASP A 34 -6.87 2.52 -7.14
CA ASP A 34 -7.47 1.19 -7.04
C ASP A 34 -7.53 0.51 -8.42
N PHE A 35 -7.51 -0.83 -8.44
CA PHE A 35 -7.33 -1.58 -9.67
C PHE A 35 -8.06 -2.93 -9.69
N LEU A 36 -8.22 -3.47 -10.89
CA LEU A 36 -8.62 -4.86 -11.11
C LEU A 36 -7.37 -5.74 -11.14
N HIS A 37 -7.30 -6.75 -10.28
CA HIS A 37 -6.10 -7.56 -10.15
C HIS A 37 -5.87 -8.42 -11.41
N PRO A 38 -4.73 -8.27 -12.12
CA PRO A 38 -4.53 -8.88 -13.44
C PRO A 38 -4.48 -10.41 -13.41
N SER A 39 -4.07 -11.00 -12.28
CA SER A 39 -4.07 -12.46 -12.10
C SER A 39 -5.41 -13.03 -11.61
N VAL A 40 -6.44 -12.19 -11.42
CA VAL A 40 -7.78 -12.64 -11.01
C VAL A 40 -8.71 -12.56 -12.22
N PRO A 41 -9.46 -13.64 -12.55
CA PRO A 41 -10.34 -13.62 -13.72
C PRO A 41 -11.40 -12.52 -13.66
N ASP A 42 -11.74 -11.99 -14.82
CA ASP A 42 -12.82 -11.02 -14.99
C ASP A 42 -14.14 -11.55 -14.42
N GLY A 43 -14.87 -10.65 -13.74
CA GLY A 43 -16.14 -10.98 -13.07
C GLY A 43 -15.99 -11.72 -11.74
N HIS A 44 -14.78 -12.10 -11.33
CA HIS A 44 -14.58 -12.73 -10.02
C HIS A 44 -14.87 -11.74 -8.88
N PRO A 45 -15.59 -12.13 -7.80
CA PRO A 45 -15.97 -11.22 -6.72
C PRO A 45 -14.80 -10.51 -6.02
N LEU A 46 -13.61 -11.12 -6.06
CA LEU A 46 -12.38 -10.59 -5.44
C LEU A 46 -11.46 -9.85 -6.41
N ILE A 47 -11.90 -9.55 -7.65
CA ILE A 47 -11.05 -8.88 -8.64
C ILE A 47 -10.66 -7.45 -8.21
N ARG A 48 -11.56 -6.74 -7.53
CA ARG A 48 -11.36 -5.34 -7.13
C ARG A 48 -10.41 -5.25 -5.94
N HIS A 49 -9.30 -4.56 -6.14
CA HIS A 49 -8.28 -4.33 -5.14
C HIS A 49 -8.10 -2.84 -4.85
N VAL A 50 -7.80 -2.55 -3.58
CA VAL A 50 -7.51 -1.21 -3.11
C VAL A 50 -6.02 -1.05 -2.86
N LEU A 51 -5.45 0.09 -3.28
CA LEU A 51 -4.02 0.36 -3.12
C LEU A 51 -3.76 1.32 -1.95
N TYR A 52 -2.84 0.94 -1.08
CA TYR A 52 -2.39 1.71 0.06
C TYR A 52 -0.91 2.05 -0.08
N ARG A 53 -0.56 3.28 0.29
CA ARG A 53 0.78 3.86 0.18
C ARG A 53 1.23 4.41 1.52
N LYS A 54 2.52 4.29 1.82
CA LYS A 54 3.15 4.89 3.00
C LYS A 54 4.49 5.47 2.61
N THR A 55 4.66 6.77 2.82
CA THR A 55 5.93 7.44 2.59
C THR A 55 6.97 6.90 3.57
N GLY A 56 8.09 6.42 3.02
CA GLY A 56 9.26 6.11 3.82
C GLY A 56 9.99 7.40 4.13
N ARG A 57 10.51 7.56 5.36
CA ARG A 57 11.54 8.59 5.56
C ARG A 57 12.81 8.09 4.90
N THR A 58 13.17 8.67 3.77
CA THR A 58 14.55 8.67 3.29
C THR A 58 15.41 9.28 4.39
N ALA A 59 16.55 8.67 4.68
CA ALA A 59 17.56 9.37 5.46
C ALA A 59 17.97 10.60 4.62
N GLY A 60 18.01 11.78 5.25
CA GLY A 60 18.56 12.95 4.56
C GLY A 60 20.02 12.70 4.14
N PRO A 61 20.54 13.42 3.13
CA PRO A 61 21.96 13.35 2.81
C PRO A 61 22.74 13.88 4.01
N GLY A 62 23.27 13.00 4.88
CA GLY A 62 24.11 13.45 6.01
C GLY A 62 24.32 12.54 7.22
N GLU A 63 23.65 11.40 7.37
CA GLU A 63 23.98 10.48 8.50
C GLU A 63 24.97 9.39 8.08
N HIS A 64 26.18 9.82 7.72
CA HIS A 64 27.38 8.99 7.87
C HIS A 64 27.88 9.23 9.30
N ARG A 65 27.37 8.47 10.27
CA ARG A 65 27.98 8.42 11.60
C ARG A 65 29.17 7.47 11.53
N SER A 66 30.35 8.04 11.73
CA SER A 66 31.61 7.37 12.02
C SER A 66 31.50 6.40 13.18
#